data_AF-A0A9P0YPW7-F1
#
_entry.id   AF-A0A9P0YPW7-F1
#
_cell.length_a   1.000
_cell.length_b   1.000
_cell.length_c   1.000
_cell.angle_alpha   90.00
_cell.angle_beta   90.00
_cell.angle_gamma   90.00
#
_symmetry.space_group_name_H-M   'P 1'
#
loop_
_entity.id
_entity.type
_entity.pdbx_description
1 polymer ?
#
loop_
_entity_poly.entity_id
_entity_poly.type
_entity_poly.pdbx_seq_one_letter_code
_entity_poly.pdbx_strand_id
1 'polypeptide(L)'
;MSSDEEEETMMIQGYSSAVVKSKTTIGGGHRPCASLFVFIIIILSSAFSTGGLEIRDAFHQAKRTFFGPAINETEKMKAVHALLKKINKPAMKTIHSPDGDIIDCVAYHQQPAFDDPLLKAQEHPL
;
A
#
# COMPACT_ATOMS: atom_id res chain seq x y z
N MET A 1 20.04 6.90 -37.86
CA MET A 1 18.79 7.01 -37.06
C MET A 1 18.88 5.90 -36.04
N SER A 2 19.72 6.09 -35.03
CA SER A 2 20.38 4.99 -34.31
C SER A 2 21.06 5.50 -33.03
N SER A 3 20.36 6.35 -32.28
CA SER A 3 20.91 6.94 -31.04
C SER A 3 19.91 6.92 -29.87
N ASP A 4 18.62 6.69 -30.12
CA ASP A 4 17.59 6.71 -29.07
C ASP A 4 17.31 5.32 -28.46
N GLU A 5 17.69 4.21 -29.13
CA GLU A 5 17.46 2.84 -28.63
C GLU A 5 18.55 2.35 -27.66
N GLU A 6 19.75 2.95 -27.66
CA GLU A 6 20.88 2.48 -26.85
C GLU A 6 20.77 2.97 -25.39
N GLU A 7 20.12 4.11 -25.13
CA GLU A 7 19.92 4.66 -23.78
C GLU A 7 18.82 3.91 -22.99
N GLU A 8 17.77 3.44 -23.67
CA GLU A 8 16.69 2.66 -23.06
C GLU A 8 17.18 1.27 -22.59
N THR A 9 18.06 0.65 -23.38
CA THR A 9 18.71 -0.62 -22.98
C THR A 9 19.65 -0.46 -21.78
N MET A 10 20.28 0.71 -21.62
CA MET A 10 21.19 0.99 -20.50
C MET A 10 20.46 0.99 -19.15
N MET A 11 19.23 1.51 -19.11
CA MET A 11 18.43 1.59 -17.88
C MET A 11 17.83 0.23 -17.46
N ILE A 12 17.49 -0.64 -18.42
CA ILE A 12 16.91 -1.97 -18.14
C ILE A 12 17.98 -2.95 -17.61
N GLN A 13 19.20 -2.90 -18.15
CA GLN A 13 20.26 -3.83 -17.75
C GLN A 13 20.70 -3.61 -16.29
N GLY A 14 20.72 -2.34 -15.83
CA GLY A 14 21.08 -1.98 -14.46
C GLY A 14 20.06 -2.44 -13.42
N TYR A 15 18.77 -2.48 -13.77
CA TYR A 15 17.70 -2.94 -12.87
C TYR A 15 17.80 -4.45 -12.59
N SER A 16 18.21 -5.26 -13.59
CA SER A 16 18.20 -6.72 -13.46
C SER A 16 19.29 -7.28 -12.54
N SER A 17 20.45 -6.61 -12.38
CA SER A 17 21.54 -7.14 -11.54
C SER A 17 21.33 -6.94 -10.03
N ALA A 18 20.35 -6.13 -9.61
CA ALA A 18 20.09 -5.82 -8.20
C ALA A 18 19.16 -6.82 -7.48
N VAL A 19 18.60 -7.82 -8.17
CA VAL A 19 17.76 -8.84 -7.53
C VAL A 19 18.64 -9.87 -6.81
N VAL A 20 18.80 -9.63 -5.51
CA VAL A 20 19.35 -10.51 -4.49
C VAL A 20 18.92 -11.97 -4.70
N LYS A 21 19.90 -12.86 -4.86
CA LYS A 21 19.72 -14.31 -4.84
C LYS A 21 19.47 -14.78 -3.41
N SER A 22 18.22 -14.70 -2.94
CA SER A 22 17.83 -15.28 -1.64
C SER A 22 17.61 -16.79 -1.78
N LYS A 23 18.59 -17.58 -1.33
CA LYS A 23 18.47 -19.04 -1.22
C LYS A 23 17.97 -19.38 0.19
N THR A 24 16.66 -19.54 0.36
CA THR A 24 16.07 -19.95 1.63
C THR A 24 15.88 -21.46 1.65
N THR A 25 16.79 -22.18 2.31
CA THR A 25 16.58 -23.58 2.67
C THR A 25 15.62 -23.63 3.86
N ILE A 26 14.36 -23.99 3.63
CA ILE A 26 13.38 -24.23 4.71
C ILE A 26 13.68 -25.61 5.30
N GLY A 27 14.50 -25.65 6.35
CA GLY A 27 14.63 -26.80 7.24
C GLY A 27 13.36 -26.94 8.08
N GLY A 28 12.58 -27.99 7.82
CA GLY A 28 11.37 -28.31 8.57
C GLY A 28 11.67 -28.68 10.01
N GLY A 29 11.27 -27.81 10.94
CA GLY A 29 11.19 -28.09 12.37
C GLY A 29 9.75 -27.94 12.84
N HIS A 30 9.11 -29.06 13.17
CA HIS A 30 7.78 -29.11 13.79
C HIS A 30 7.84 -28.37 15.14
N ARG A 31 7.08 -27.28 15.31
CA ARG A 31 7.01 -26.51 16.57
C ARG A 31 5.73 -26.86 17.34
N PRO A 32 5.79 -27.48 18.52
CA PRO A 32 4.62 -27.77 19.35
C PRO A 32 4.22 -26.56 20.22
N CYS A 33 4.30 -25.34 19.70
CA CYS A 33 4.03 -24.12 20.49
C CYS A 33 2.69 -23.45 20.14
N ALA A 34 2.05 -23.81 19.03
CA ALA A 34 0.76 -23.22 18.65
C ALA A 34 -0.39 -23.67 19.56
N SER A 35 -0.30 -24.86 20.13
CA SER A 35 -1.35 -25.46 20.97
C SER A 35 -1.56 -24.68 22.28
N LEU A 36 -0.48 -24.29 22.97
CA LEU A 36 -0.58 -23.54 24.24
C LEU A 36 -1.22 -22.15 24.08
N PHE A 37 -0.92 -21.48 22.97
CA PHE A 37 -1.48 -20.16 22.69
C PHE A 37 -3.00 -20.21 22.53
N VAL A 38 -3.51 -21.24 21.84
CA VAL A 38 -4.96 -21.43 21.66
C VAL A 38 -5.65 -21.70 23.00
N PHE A 39 -5.04 -22.52 23.87
CA PHE A 39 -5.61 -22.79 25.20
C PHE A 39 -5.67 -21.53 26.09
N ILE A 40 -4.65 -20.68 26.06
CA ILE A 40 -4.64 -19.40 26.80
C ILE A 40 -5.80 -18.50 26.33
N ILE A 41 -6.04 -18.40 25.03
CA ILE A 41 -7.14 -17.59 24.47
C ILE A 41 -8.51 -18.11 24.92
N ILE A 42 -8.70 -19.42 24.98
CA ILE A 42 -9.96 -20.05 25.43
C ILE A 42 -10.22 -19.78 26.92
N ILE A 43 -9.20 -19.90 27.77
CA ILE A 43 -9.30 -19.65 29.23
C ILE A 43 -9.61 -18.18 29.52
N LEU A 44 -8.99 -17.25 28.80
CA LEU A 44 -9.27 -15.82 28.94
C LEU A 44 -10.70 -15.46 28.50
N SER A 45 -11.23 -16.17 27.51
CA SER A 45 -12.58 -15.94 26.99
C SER A 45 -13.67 -16.42 27.96
N SER A 46 -13.45 -17.54 28.68
CA SER A 46 -14.44 -18.09 29.62
C SER A 46 -14.51 -17.33 30.94
N ALA A 47 -13.42 -16.70 31.38
CA ALA A 47 -13.38 -15.87 32.59
C ALA A 47 -14.20 -14.57 32.48
N PHE A 48 -14.62 -14.18 31.26
CA PHE A 48 -15.29 -12.90 31.02
C PHE A 48 -16.82 -12.92 31.15
N SER A 49 -17.44 -14.07 31.44
CA SER A 49 -18.90 -14.20 31.39
C SER A 49 -19.67 -13.66 32.60
N THR A 50 -19.02 -13.24 33.70
CA THR A 50 -19.74 -12.82 34.92
C THR A 50 -19.65 -11.32 35.25
N GLY A 51 -19.21 -10.47 34.31
CA GLY A 51 -19.19 -8.99 34.49
C GLY A 51 -19.25 -8.16 33.21
N GLY A 52 -19.59 -8.78 32.06
CA GLY A 52 -19.26 -8.23 30.74
C GLY A 52 -20.23 -7.19 30.14
N LEU A 53 -21.33 -6.82 30.79
CA LEU A 53 -22.30 -5.90 30.18
C LEU A 53 -21.77 -4.46 30.11
N GLU A 54 -21.27 -3.92 31.23
CA GLU A 54 -20.70 -2.56 31.26
C GLU A 54 -19.39 -2.42 30.49
N ILE A 55 -18.54 -3.45 30.52
CA ILE A 55 -17.26 -3.45 29.79
C ILE A 55 -17.49 -3.54 28.29
N ARG A 56 -18.50 -4.30 27.82
CA ARG A 56 -18.84 -4.36 26.38
C ARG A 56 -19.33 -3.02 25.87
N ASP A 57 -20.17 -2.33 26.64
CA ASP A 57 -20.69 -1.01 26.26
C ASP A 57 -19.58 0.05 26.29
N ALA A 58 -18.74 0.07 27.33
CA ALA A 58 -17.57 0.94 27.41
C ALA A 58 -16.55 0.66 26.28
N PHE A 59 -16.32 -0.60 25.93
CA PHE A 59 -15.45 -0.99 24.83
C PHE A 59 -16.03 -0.62 23.46
N HIS A 60 -17.34 -0.78 23.25
CA HIS A 60 -18.01 -0.32 22.03
C HIS A 60 -17.97 1.21 21.91
N GLN A 61 -18.13 1.93 23.01
CA GLN A 61 -18.00 3.38 23.06
C GLN A 61 -16.56 3.82 22.79
N ALA A 62 -15.57 3.23 23.46
CA ALA A 62 -14.15 3.50 23.22
C ALA A 62 -13.75 3.19 21.77
N LYS A 63 -14.28 2.12 21.18
CA LYS A 63 -14.05 1.77 19.77
C LYS A 63 -14.64 2.80 18.81
N ARG A 64 -15.83 3.36 19.08
CA ARG A 64 -16.41 4.47 18.28
C ARG A 64 -15.60 5.75 18.42
N THR A 65 -15.11 6.05 19.61
CA THR A 65 -14.28 7.25 19.87
C THR A 65 -12.90 7.13 19.22
N PHE A 66 -12.30 5.93 19.21
CA PHE A 66 -10.94 5.72 18.71
C PHE A 66 -10.87 5.43 17.20
N PHE A 67 -11.80 4.63 16.66
CA PHE A 67 -11.81 4.23 15.25
C PHE A 67 -12.83 5.00 14.39
N GLY A 68 -13.47 6.02 14.95
CA GLY A 68 -14.48 6.83 14.27
C GLY A 68 -15.80 6.10 14.04
N PRO A 69 -16.85 6.81 13.58
CA PRO A 69 -18.11 6.19 13.22
C PRO A 69 -17.91 5.20 12.06
N ALA A 70 -18.65 4.10 12.08
CA ALA A 70 -18.71 3.16 10.97
C ALA A 70 -19.36 3.86 9.76
N ILE A 71 -18.53 4.51 8.94
CA ILE A 71 -18.92 5.03 7.63
C ILE A 71 -19.32 3.84 6.75
N ASN A 72 -20.49 3.95 6.12
CA ASN A 72 -20.97 2.93 5.20
C ASN A 72 -20.00 2.78 4.02
N GLU A 73 -20.01 1.61 3.40
CA GLU A 73 -19.10 1.29 2.30
C GLU A 73 -19.29 2.23 1.10
N THR A 74 -20.51 2.69 0.88
CA THR A 74 -20.85 3.61 -0.21
C THR A 74 -20.24 5.00 -0.03
N GLU A 75 -20.25 5.57 1.17
CA GLU A 75 -19.62 6.86 1.49
C GLU A 75 -18.10 6.75 1.44
N LYS A 76 -17.52 5.62 1.88
CA LYS A 76 -16.09 5.34 1.70
C LYS A 76 -15.71 5.36 0.22
N MET A 77 -16.47 4.66 -0.61
CA MET A 77 -16.19 4.57 -2.04
C MET A 77 -16.34 5.93 -2.74
N LYS A 78 -17.34 6.72 -2.36
CA LYS A 78 -17.48 8.12 -2.85
C LYS A 78 -16.27 8.97 -2.47
N ALA A 79 -15.80 8.90 -1.22
CA ALA A 79 -14.64 9.65 -0.76
C ALA A 79 -13.37 9.26 -1.52
N VAL A 80 -13.16 7.95 -1.74
CA VAL A 80 -12.05 7.43 -2.56
C VAL A 80 -12.15 7.96 -4.00
N HIS A 81 -13.32 7.89 -4.64
CA HIS A 81 -13.51 8.43 -5.99
C HIS A 81 -13.24 9.93 -6.08
N ALA A 82 -13.71 10.71 -5.11
CA ALA A 82 -13.48 12.15 -5.05
C ALA A 82 -11.98 12.46 -4.93
N LEU A 83 -11.26 11.70 -4.09
CA LEU A 83 -9.82 11.84 -3.94
C LEU A 83 -9.08 11.44 -5.23
N LEU A 84 -9.44 10.30 -5.84
CA LEU A 84 -8.86 9.85 -7.11
C LEU A 84 -9.02 10.91 -8.21
N LYS A 85 -10.20 11.52 -8.31
CA LYS A 85 -10.45 12.59 -9.27
C LYS A 85 -9.59 13.84 -9.02
N LYS A 86 -9.21 14.09 -7.76
CA LYS A 86 -8.35 15.22 -7.38
C LYS A 86 -6.87 14.95 -7.68
N ILE A 87 -6.39 13.73 -7.45
CA ILE A 87 -4.98 13.37 -7.62
C ILE A 87 -4.64 12.98 -9.06
N ASN A 88 -5.61 12.43 -9.80
CA ASN A 88 -5.36 11.95 -11.15
C ASN A 88 -5.30 13.14 -12.13
N LYS A 89 -4.27 13.13 -12.99
CA LYS A 89 -3.98 14.20 -13.94
C LYS A 89 -4.17 13.66 -15.36
N PRO A 90 -4.59 14.50 -16.32
CA PRO A 90 -4.85 14.03 -17.67
C PRO A 90 -3.55 13.53 -18.32
N ALA A 91 -3.63 12.36 -18.95
CA ALA A 91 -2.54 11.80 -19.72
C ALA A 91 -2.27 12.67 -20.96
N MET A 92 -0.99 12.98 -21.21
CA MET A 92 -0.56 13.65 -22.44
C MET A 92 -0.22 12.64 -23.54
N LYS A 93 0.30 11.48 -23.13
CA LYS A 93 0.70 10.39 -24.01
C LYS A 93 0.51 9.09 -23.27
N THR A 94 0.09 8.07 -23.99
CA THR A 94 -0.02 6.71 -23.46
C THR A 94 1.01 5.83 -24.16
N ILE A 95 1.77 5.07 -23.38
CA ILE A 95 2.77 4.13 -23.85
C ILE A 95 2.26 2.73 -23.54
N HIS A 96 2.38 1.83 -24.52
CA HIS A 96 2.06 0.42 -24.36
C HIS A 96 3.37 -0.36 -24.24
N SER A 97 3.54 -1.05 -23.12
CA SER A 97 4.64 -1.99 -22.93
C SER A 97 4.40 -3.24 -23.80
N PRO A 98 5.46 -3.90 -24.29
CA PRO A 98 5.36 -5.24 -24.88
C PRO A 98 4.67 -6.26 -23.97
N ASP A 99 4.77 -6.07 -22.66
CA ASP A 99 4.15 -6.92 -21.64
C ASP A 99 2.63 -6.66 -21.47
N GLY A 100 2.09 -5.64 -22.14
CA GLY A 100 0.67 -5.27 -22.09
C GLY A 100 0.32 -4.16 -21.09
N ASP A 101 1.31 -3.62 -20.37
CA ASP A 101 1.10 -2.49 -19.47
C ASP A 101 0.77 -1.21 -20.25
N ILE A 102 -0.18 -0.43 -19.73
CA ILE A 102 -0.57 0.87 -20.28
C ILE A 102 -0.06 1.95 -19.31
N ILE A 103 0.89 2.76 -19.76
CA ILE A 103 1.52 3.80 -18.95
C ILE A 103 1.09 5.17 -19.49
N ASP A 104 0.34 5.90 -18.67
CA ASP A 104 -0.08 7.26 -18.96
C ASP A 104 0.97 8.28 -18.49
N CYS A 105 1.57 8.98 -19.44
CA CYS A 105 2.53 10.04 -19.19
C CYS A 105 1.81 11.35 -18.85
N VAL A 106 2.29 12.04 -17.83
CA VAL A 106 1.88 13.40 -17.46
C VAL A 106 3.08 14.34 -17.55
N ALA A 107 2.86 15.66 -17.65
CA ALA A 107 3.96 16.61 -17.67
C ALA A 107 4.79 16.50 -16.38
N TYR A 108 6.12 16.59 -16.50
CA TYR A 108 7.06 16.42 -15.38
C TYR A 108 6.68 17.31 -14.18
N HIS A 109 6.60 18.62 -14.38
CA HIS A 109 6.23 19.60 -13.34
C HIS A 109 4.81 19.39 -12.77
N GLN A 110 3.98 18.61 -13.46
CA GLN A 110 2.64 18.24 -13.00
C GLN A 110 2.63 16.88 -12.34
N GLN A 111 3.74 16.17 -12.13
CA GLN A 111 3.66 14.90 -11.39
C GLN A 111 3.22 15.15 -9.94
N PRO A 112 2.38 14.28 -9.35
CA PRO A 112 1.95 14.39 -7.95
C PRO A 112 3.11 14.46 -6.95
N ALA A 113 4.27 13.91 -7.30
CA ALA A 113 5.48 13.99 -6.48
C ALA A 113 5.88 15.46 -6.17
N PHE A 114 5.62 16.40 -7.08
CA PHE A 114 5.95 17.83 -6.90
C PHE A 114 4.95 18.60 -6.04
N ASP A 115 3.91 17.93 -5.51
CA ASP A 115 3.08 18.51 -4.46
C ASP A 115 3.83 18.50 -3.10
N ASP A 116 4.90 17.69 -2.97
CA ASP A 116 5.79 17.69 -1.82
C ASP A 116 6.74 18.91 -1.84
N PRO A 117 6.79 19.72 -0.77
CA PRO A 117 7.65 20.89 -0.69
C PRO A 117 9.15 20.59 -0.80
N LEU A 118 9.60 19.38 -0.47
CA LEU A 118 11.00 18.96 -0.60
C LEU A 118 11.38 18.65 -2.06
N LEU A 119 10.40 18.29 -2.88
CA LEU A 119 10.60 17.93 -4.29
C LEU A 119 10.29 19.10 -5.23
N LYS A 120 9.71 20.19 -4.73
CA LYS A 120 9.28 21.38 -5.48
C LYS A 120 10.37 22.17 -6.21
N ALA A 121 11.63 21.83 -6.05
CA ALA A 121 12.73 22.60 -6.63
C ALA A 121 13.88 21.69 -7.09
N GLN A 122 13.69 21.08 -8.26
CA GLN A 122 14.79 20.84 -9.19
C GLN A 122 14.34 21.30 -10.59
N GLU A 123 13.97 22.57 -10.70
CA GLU A 123 13.94 23.26 -12.00
C GLU A 123 15.39 23.30 -12.49
N HIS A 124 15.83 22.27 -13.20
CA HIS A 124 17.07 22.33 -13.96
C HIS A 124 16.75 23.13 -15.22
N PRO A 125 17.29 24.36 -15.40
CA PRO A 125 17.11 25.09 -16.63
C PRO A 125 17.79 24.30 -17.75
N LEU A 126 17.02 23.92 -18.77
CA LEU A 126 17.53 23.43 -20.04
C LEU A 126 18.41 24.48 -20.72
#